data_AF-A0A1W0WMH1-F1
#
_entry.id   AF-A0A1W0WMH1-F1
#
_cell.length_a   1.000
_cell.length_b   1.000
_cell.length_c   1.000
_cell.angle_alpha   90.00
_cell.angle_beta   90.00
_cell.angle_gamma   90.00
#
_symmetry.space_group_name_H-M   'P 1'
#
loop_
_entity.id
_entity.type
_entity.pdbx_description
1 polymer ?
#
loop_
_entity_poly.entity_id
_entity_poly.type
_entity_poly.pdbx_seq_one_letter_code
_entity_poly.pdbx_strand_id
1 'polypeptide(L)'
;MPSAFNLPSFGTFVVVVALFQGATAKTSSGNCRPDRFPTLQFPGFCAKTSELRSLCSEREASPSTADCGHIEGNFCCYFSWTQGNTVLDDDQFNSVVKEISQVEPEPERKPQSSQTPMAVVQERRTTTEAPTTPQSPRMNSATTVDPNPRCGDVDDCPDAGMTCFRGQCQCWSVQGFSAAQTWSCSDDRKCQALFPGHVCRSSRLCRNLSDSVGFCQPERAIKE
;
A
#
# COMPACT_ATOMS: atom_id res chain seq x y z
N MET A 1 27.75 -61.38 31.61
CA MET A 1 27.10 -60.53 32.64
C MET A 1 26.45 -59.37 31.92
N PRO A 2 25.11 -59.18 32.01
CA PRO A 2 24.42 -58.12 31.28
C PRO A 2 24.53 -56.80 32.05
N SER A 3 24.97 -55.74 31.37
CA SER A 3 24.93 -54.37 31.88
C SER A 3 23.60 -53.73 31.47
N ALA A 4 22.79 -53.40 32.48
CA ALA A 4 21.54 -52.68 32.33
C ALA A 4 21.81 -51.21 31.98
N PHE A 5 21.27 -50.75 30.85
CA PHE A 5 21.20 -49.33 30.49
C PHE A 5 19.97 -48.71 31.15
N ASN A 6 20.20 -47.74 32.03
CA ASN A 6 19.18 -46.88 32.63
C ASN A 6 18.83 -45.76 31.63
N LEU A 7 17.57 -45.68 31.20
CA LEU A 7 17.04 -44.59 30.39
C LEU A 7 16.49 -43.48 31.32
N PRO A 8 16.80 -42.20 31.07
CA PRO A 8 16.21 -41.11 31.85
C PRO A 8 14.75 -40.90 31.48
N SER A 9 13.95 -40.70 32.52
CA SER A 9 12.53 -40.38 32.51
C SER A 9 12.25 -39.09 31.73
N PHE A 10 11.39 -39.15 30.71
CA PHE A 10 10.91 -37.98 29.98
C PHE A 10 10.01 -37.15 30.90
N GLY A 11 10.47 -35.94 31.24
CA GLY A 11 9.69 -34.95 31.96
C GLY A 11 8.60 -34.36 31.06
N THR A 12 7.37 -34.32 31.57
CA THR A 12 6.21 -33.71 30.94
C THR A 12 6.45 -32.21 30.71
N PHE A 13 6.60 -31.79 29.45
CA PHE A 13 6.62 -30.39 29.08
C PHE A 13 5.20 -29.84 29.04
N VAL A 14 4.86 -28.99 30.01
CA VAL A 14 3.63 -28.20 30.00
C VAL A 14 3.86 -26.99 29.09
N VAL A 15 3.31 -27.04 27.87
CA VAL A 15 3.30 -25.89 26.96
C VAL A 15 2.23 -24.91 27.43
N VAL A 16 2.64 -23.90 28.17
CA VAL A 16 1.78 -22.76 28.53
C VAL A 16 1.66 -21.87 27.29
N VAL A 17 0.57 -22.03 26.54
CA VAL A 17 0.19 -21.12 25.45
C VAL A 17 -0.33 -19.84 26.11
N ALA A 18 0.56 -18.88 26.35
CA ALA A 18 0.18 -17.55 26.75
C ALA A 18 -0.51 -16.85 25.55
N LEU A 19 -1.83 -16.74 25.64
CA LEU A 19 -2.62 -15.90 24.74
C LEU A 19 -2.26 -14.43 25.01
N PHE A 20 -1.29 -13.90 24.27
CA PHE A 20 -1.01 -12.47 24.25
C PHE A 20 -2.21 -11.75 23.63
N GLN A 21 -3.04 -11.17 24.50
CA GLN A 21 -4.02 -10.17 24.10
C GLN A 21 -3.24 -8.96 23.57
N GLY A 22 -3.17 -8.85 22.25
CA GLY A 22 -2.51 -7.74 21.56
C GLY A 22 -3.22 -6.44 21.88
N ALA A 23 -2.74 -5.72 22.89
CA ALA A 23 -3.07 -4.33 23.09
C ALA A 23 -2.62 -3.57 21.84
N THR A 24 -3.57 -3.17 21.00
CA THR A 24 -3.34 -2.21 19.92
C THR A 24 -3.06 -0.86 20.58
N ALA A 25 -1.84 -0.67 21.06
CA ALA A 25 -1.36 0.62 21.51
C ALA A 25 -1.55 1.57 20.33
N LYS A 26 -2.42 2.55 20.53
CA LYS A 26 -2.66 3.63 19.59
C LYS A 26 -1.39 4.50 19.63
N THR A 27 -0.35 4.07 18.92
CA THR A 27 0.88 4.82 18.75
C THR A 27 0.49 6.10 18.05
N SER A 28 0.58 7.21 18.77
CA SER A 28 0.54 8.55 18.21
C SER A 28 1.77 8.70 17.32
N SER A 29 1.71 8.13 16.12
CA SER A 29 2.78 8.16 15.13
C SER A 29 2.76 9.53 14.46
N GLY A 30 3.43 10.50 15.08
CA GLY A 30 3.77 11.73 14.38
C GLY A 30 4.53 11.39 13.10
N ASN A 31 4.14 12.03 12.00
CA ASN A 31 4.94 12.00 10.78
C ASN A 31 6.29 12.64 11.07
N CYS A 32 7.38 12.06 10.55
CA CYS A 32 8.72 12.57 10.76
C CYS A 32 9.56 12.55 9.50
N ARG A 33 10.61 13.37 9.51
CA ARG A 33 11.68 13.39 8.52
C ARG A 33 13.01 13.19 9.23
N PRO A 34 13.87 12.29 8.73
CA PRO A 34 15.23 12.15 9.24
C PRO A 34 15.97 13.49 9.20
N ASP A 35 16.80 13.78 10.21
CA ASP A 35 17.59 15.02 10.24
C ASP A 35 18.49 15.15 9.01
N ARG A 36 18.94 14.01 8.45
CA ARG A 36 19.75 13.95 7.22
C ARG A 36 18.95 14.19 5.93
N PHE A 37 17.63 14.00 5.96
CA PHE A 37 16.74 14.06 4.80
C PHE A 37 15.48 14.88 5.12
N PRO A 38 15.61 16.19 5.40
CA PRO A 38 14.46 17.02 5.79
C PRO A 38 13.42 17.15 4.67
N THR A 39 13.81 17.04 3.41
CA THR A 39 12.92 17.19 2.24
C THR A 39 12.49 15.86 1.61
N LEU A 40 12.57 14.76 2.36
CA LEU A 40 12.12 13.42 1.94
C LEU A 40 10.67 13.43 1.42
N GLN A 41 10.36 12.95 0.22
CA GLN A 41 9.00 13.06 -0.36
C GLN A 41 7.94 12.43 0.57
N PHE A 42 8.16 11.19 0.99
CA PHE A 42 7.28 10.49 1.92
C PHE A 42 7.84 10.58 3.34
N PRO A 43 7.12 11.21 4.29
CA PRO A 43 7.55 11.22 5.68
C PRO A 43 7.53 9.80 6.26
N GLY A 44 8.42 9.56 7.21
CA GLY A 44 8.40 8.38 8.06
C GLY A 44 7.44 8.55 9.24
N PHE A 45 7.57 7.66 10.22
CA PHE A 45 6.89 7.77 11.50
C PHE A 45 7.88 7.64 12.65
N CYS A 46 7.60 8.31 13.76
CA CYS A 46 8.45 8.23 14.94
C CYS A 46 8.32 6.87 15.63
N ALA A 47 9.45 6.27 16.01
CA ALA A 47 9.53 4.99 16.70
C ALA A 47 10.41 5.09 17.94
N LYS A 48 10.03 4.39 19.00
CA LYS A 48 10.87 4.24 20.20
C LYS A 48 12.05 3.32 19.91
N THR A 49 13.17 3.54 20.59
CA THR A 49 14.35 2.65 20.49
C THR A 49 14.00 1.17 20.71
N SER A 50 13.12 0.87 21.68
CA SER A 50 12.68 -0.49 22.00
C SER A 50 11.82 -1.14 20.91
N GLU A 51 11.19 -0.34 20.05
CA GLU A 51 10.27 -0.78 18.99
C GLU A 51 10.90 -0.68 17.59
N LEU A 52 12.14 -0.16 17.47
CA LEU A 52 12.83 0.00 16.19
C LEU A 52 12.88 -1.29 15.37
N ARG A 53 13.20 -2.42 16.02
CA ARG A 53 13.35 -3.70 15.32
C ARG A 53 12.03 -4.21 14.76
N SER A 54 10.91 -3.99 15.45
CA SER A 54 9.60 -4.45 15.00
C SER A 54 9.02 -3.50 13.96
N LEU A 55 8.99 -2.20 14.26
CA LEU A 55 8.34 -1.19 13.42
C LEU A 55 9.15 -0.86 12.16
N CYS A 56 10.48 -0.97 12.22
CA CYS A 56 11.37 -0.54 11.15
C CYS A 56 12.08 -1.73 10.48
N SER A 57 11.51 -2.93 10.60
CA SER A 57 12.05 -4.16 9.99
C SER A 57 12.17 -4.09 8.47
N GLU A 58 11.27 -3.34 7.82
CA GLU A 58 11.23 -3.12 6.38
C GLU A 58 11.56 -1.67 6.00
N ARG A 59 12.13 -0.88 6.90
CA ARG A 59 12.40 0.55 6.71
C ARG A 59 13.79 0.90 7.20
N GLU A 60 14.30 2.04 6.77
CA GLU A 60 15.48 2.62 7.39
C GLU A 60 15.08 3.41 8.64
N ALA A 61 15.95 3.38 9.65
CA ALA A 61 15.79 4.17 10.86
C ALA A 61 16.94 5.18 10.96
N SER A 62 16.60 6.45 11.13
CA SER A 62 17.56 7.52 11.32
C SER A 62 17.07 8.49 12.39
N PRO A 63 17.97 9.18 13.11
CA PRO A 63 17.57 10.24 14.03
C PRO A 63 16.73 11.32 13.35
N SER A 64 15.73 11.82 14.07
CA SER A 64 14.88 12.96 13.75
C SER A 64 14.62 13.72 15.04
N THR A 65 15.48 14.71 15.31
CA THR A 65 15.43 15.47 16.55
C THR A 65 14.27 16.47 16.51
N ALA A 66 13.98 17.03 15.33
CA ALA A 66 12.94 18.02 15.14
C ALA A 66 11.53 17.44 15.34
N ASP A 67 11.22 16.30 14.70
CA ASP A 67 9.86 15.74 14.70
C ASP A 67 9.65 14.74 15.84
N CYS A 68 10.67 13.93 16.16
CA CYS A 68 10.56 12.84 17.12
C CYS A 68 11.16 13.14 18.50
N GLY A 69 11.50 14.41 18.80
CA GLY A 69 12.11 14.81 20.07
C GLY A 69 11.27 14.51 21.33
N HIS A 70 9.99 14.19 21.16
CA HIS A 70 9.07 13.79 22.23
C HIS A 70 9.03 12.27 22.47
N ILE A 71 9.68 11.47 21.62
CA ILE A 71 9.71 10.00 21.69
C ILE A 71 11.11 9.54 22.13
N GLU A 72 11.16 8.57 23.04
CA GLU A 72 12.43 7.99 23.50
C GLU A 72 13.30 7.47 22.33
N GLY A 73 14.47 8.07 22.17
CA GLY A 73 15.46 7.72 21.14
C GLY A 73 15.43 8.62 19.89
N ASN A 74 14.37 9.40 19.68
CA ASN A 74 14.23 10.34 18.56
C ASN A 74 14.42 9.69 17.18
N PHE A 75 13.96 8.46 16.97
CA PHE A 75 14.13 7.78 15.70
C PHE A 75 12.93 7.95 14.77
N CYS A 76 13.23 8.20 13.50
CA CYS A 76 12.27 8.24 12.41
C CYS A 76 12.48 7.02 11.51
N CYS A 77 11.40 6.27 11.27
CA CYS A 77 11.40 5.12 10.38
C CYS A 77 10.75 5.44 9.05
N TYR A 78 11.55 5.39 7.98
CA TYR A 78 11.20 5.91 6.67
C TYR A 78 11.59 4.93 5.56
N PHE A 79 10.96 5.06 4.41
CA PHE A 79 11.37 4.31 3.22
C PHE A 79 12.62 4.93 2.62
N SER A 80 13.61 4.11 2.29
CA SER A 80 14.84 4.59 1.67
C SER A 80 14.66 4.88 0.18
N TRP A 81 15.71 5.41 -0.45
CA TRP A 81 15.70 5.66 -1.89
C TRP A 81 15.49 4.39 -2.71
N THR A 82 16.07 3.28 -2.25
CA THR A 82 15.88 1.97 -2.89
C THR A 82 14.46 1.43 -2.77
N GLN A 83 13.64 2.03 -1.90
CA GLN A 83 12.25 1.66 -1.66
C GLN A 83 11.27 2.66 -2.30
N GLY A 84 11.75 3.51 -3.21
CA GLY A 84 10.91 4.45 -3.95
C GLY A 84 10.63 5.78 -3.25
N ASN A 85 11.38 6.11 -2.19
CA ASN A 85 11.36 7.46 -1.64
C ASN A 85 12.39 8.35 -2.37
N THR A 86 12.18 9.65 -2.41
CA THR A 86 13.14 10.58 -3.02
C THR A 86 13.38 11.78 -2.10
N VAL A 87 14.53 12.40 -2.21
CA VAL A 87 14.80 13.69 -1.55
C VAL A 87 14.46 14.77 -2.56
N LEU A 88 13.46 15.58 -2.22
CA LEU A 88 13.06 16.70 -3.06
C LEU A 88 14.03 17.87 -2.85
N ASP A 89 14.32 18.62 -3.91
CA ASP A 89 14.96 19.93 -3.74
C ASP A 89 14.01 20.88 -3.01
N ASP A 90 14.55 21.91 -2.35
CA ASP A 90 13.75 22.84 -1.53
C ASP A 90 12.56 23.45 -2.30
N ASP A 91 12.74 23.78 -3.57
CA ASP A 91 11.68 24.32 -4.42
C ASP A 91 10.55 23.32 -4.70
N GLN A 92 10.92 22.05 -4.97
CA GLN A 92 9.96 20.97 -5.17
C GLN A 92 9.22 20.66 -3.87
N PHE A 93 9.95 20.60 -2.77
CA PHE A 93 9.39 20.36 -1.45
C PHE A 93 8.36 21.42 -1.06
N ASN A 94 8.71 22.70 -1.21
CA ASN A 94 7.81 23.81 -0.92
C ASN A 94 6.57 23.80 -1.81
N SER A 95 6.71 23.39 -3.08
CA SER A 95 5.57 23.26 -4.00
C SER A 95 4.60 22.18 -3.53
N VAL A 96 5.10 21.00 -3.16
CA VAL A 96 4.28 19.88 -2.64
C VAL A 96 3.59 20.25 -1.32
N VAL A 97 4.31 20.87 -0.37
CA VAL A 97 3.74 21.29 0.92
C VAL A 97 2.63 22.32 0.73
N LYS A 98 2.84 23.25 -0.21
CA LYS A 98 1.84 24.27 -0.56
C LYS A 98 0.60 23.66 -1.17
N GLU A 99 0.75 22.67 -2.04
CA GLU A 99 -0.38 21.96 -2.65
C GLU A 99 -1.18 21.16 -1.60
N ILE A 100 -0.51 20.44 -0.69
CA ILE A 100 -1.17 19.71 0.39
C ILE A 100 -1.92 20.65 1.34
N SER A 101 -1.35 21.81 1.67
CA SER A 101 -2.01 22.81 2.51
C SER A 101 -3.19 23.50 1.82
N GLN A 102 -3.28 23.44 0.49
CA GLN A 102 -4.38 24.02 -0.29
C GLN A 102 -5.53 23.03 -0.54
N VAL A 103 -5.39 21.76 -0.15
CA VAL A 103 -6.53 20.88 -0.01
C VAL A 103 -7.30 21.33 1.23
N GLU A 104 -8.12 22.38 1.05
CA GLU A 104 -9.11 22.82 2.03
C GLU A 104 -9.88 21.55 2.45
N PRO A 105 -9.93 21.24 3.77
CA PRO A 105 -10.52 20.00 4.24
C PRO A 105 -11.93 19.92 3.66
N GLU A 106 -12.15 18.95 2.78
CA GLU A 106 -13.45 18.75 2.14
C GLU A 106 -14.48 18.76 3.27
N PRO A 107 -15.44 19.71 3.25
CA PRO A 107 -16.30 19.98 4.39
C PRO A 107 -16.94 18.66 4.79
N GLU A 108 -16.59 18.20 5.99
CA GLU A 108 -16.94 16.92 6.57
C GLU A 108 -18.36 16.57 6.16
N ARG A 109 -18.50 15.76 5.10
CA ARG A 109 -19.80 15.34 4.59
C ARG A 109 -20.40 14.55 5.73
N LYS A 110 -21.28 15.21 6.50
CA LYS A 110 -22.10 14.54 7.52
C LYS A 110 -22.60 13.25 6.89
N PRO A 111 -22.43 12.09 7.52
CA PRO A 111 -22.91 10.83 6.99
C PRO A 111 -24.39 11.00 6.68
N GLN A 112 -24.71 11.11 5.39
CA GLN A 112 -26.07 11.29 4.93
C GLN A 112 -26.76 9.96 5.19
N SER A 113 -27.48 9.91 6.31
CA SER A 113 -28.30 8.79 6.74
C SER A 113 -29.11 8.32 5.53
N SER A 114 -28.76 7.13 5.03
CA SER A 114 -29.52 6.46 3.99
C SER A 114 -30.86 6.05 4.58
N GLN A 115 -31.82 6.97 4.57
CA GLN A 115 -33.22 6.62 4.68
C GLN A 115 -33.65 6.05 3.34
N THR A 116 -33.81 4.74 3.29
CA THR A 116 -34.50 4.01 2.24
C THR A 116 -35.98 4.40 2.25
N PRO A 117 -36.54 4.99 1.18
CA PRO A 117 -37.98 4.96 0.96
C PRO A 117 -38.30 3.62 0.30
N MET A 118 -39.06 2.78 1.00
CA MET A 118 -39.76 1.67 0.37
C MET A 118 -40.83 2.25 -0.57
N ALA A 119 -40.50 2.41 -1.84
CA ALA A 119 -41.48 2.62 -2.90
C ALA A 119 -41.77 1.27 -3.56
N VAL A 120 -42.89 0.68 -3.17
CA VAL A 120 -43.56 -0.40 -3.89
C VAL A 120 -43.93 0.15 -5.28
N VAL A 121 -43.15 -0.21 -6.30
CA VAL A 121 -43.54 0.01 -7.70
C VAL A 121 -44.14 -1.28 -8.24
N GLN A 122 -45.41 -1.15 -8.55
CA GLN A 122 -46.32 -2.15 -9.06
C GLN A 122 -45.96 -2.56 -10.48
N GLU A 123 -46.06 -3.87 -10.72
CA GLU A 123 -45.87 -4.58 -11.96
C GLU A 123 -46.73 -4.03 -13.11
N ARG A 124 -46.12 -3.78 -14.28
CA ARG A 124 -46.84 -3.76 -15.56
C ARG A 124 -45.98 -4.35 -16.68
N ARG A 125 -46.33 -5.58 -17.07
CA ARG A 125 -45.89 -6.26 -18.29
C ARG A 125 -46.45 -5.54 -19.53
N THR A 126 -45.63 -5.34 -20.57
CA THR A 126 -46.06 -5.50 -21.97
C THR A 126 -44.86 -5.67 -22.93
N THR A 127 -44.85 -6.80 -23.67
CA THR A 127 -44.38 -7.06 -25.06
C THR A 127 -43.03 -6.52 -25.54
N THR A 128 -42.07 -7.40 -25.86
CA THR A 128 -41.82 -7.99 -27.20
C THR A 128 -41.15 -7.02 -28.16
N GLU A 129 -39.82 -7.15 -28.30
CA GLU A 129 -39.10 -7.21 -29.58
C GLU A 129 -37.67 -7.71 -29.30
N ALA A 130 -37.21 -8.67 -30.10
CA ALA A 130 -35.93 -9.33 -29.95
C ALA A 130 -34.78 -8.44 -30.46
N PRO A 131 -33.75 -8.14 -29.66
CA PRO A 131 -32.53 -7.55 -30.18
C PRO A 131 -31.57 -8.67 -30.59
N THR A 132 -31.30 -8.76 -31.89
CA THR A 132 -30.16 -9.50 -32.44
C THR A 132 -28.89 -9.06 -31.71
N THR A 133 -28.36 -9.94 -30.86
CA THR A 133 -27.13 -9.70 -30.11
C THR A 133 -25.96 -9.59 -31.09
N PRO A 134 -25.23 -8.46 -31.16
CA PRO A 134 -23.96 -8.42 -31.86
C PRO A 134 -23.05 -9.43 -31.17
N GLN A 135 -22.49 -10.38 -31.93
CA GLN A 135 -21.49 -11.31 -31.42
C GLN A 135 -20.36 -10.50 -30.78
N SER A 136 -20.31 -10.52 -29.45
CA SER A 136 -19.20 -9.99 -28.68
C SER A 136 -17.92 -10.64 -29.24
N PRO A 137 -16.88 -9.86 -29.59
CA PRO A 137 -15.62 -10.42 -30.07
C PRO A 137 -15.17 -11.47 -29.08
N ARG A 138 -14.94 -12.71 -29.56
CA ARG A 138 -14.34 -13.78 -28.77
C ARG A 138 -13.13 -13.20 -28.04
N MET A 139 -13.22 -13.06 -26.72
CA MET A 139 -12.07 -12.76 -25.89
C MET A 139 -11.08 -13.91 -26.13
N ASN A 140 -10.04 -13.59 -26.90
CA ASN A 140 -8.95 -14.49 -27.20
C ASN A 140 -8.41 -15.05 -25.89
N SER A 141 -8.17 -16.36 -25.91
CA SER A 141 -7.49 -17.19 -24.92
C SER A 141 -6.83 -16.38 -23.79
N ALA A 142 -7.40 -16.48 -22.60
CA ALA A 142 -6.78 -15.98 -21.38
C ALA A 142 -5.43 -16.70 -21.21
N THR A 143 -4.37 -16.10 -21.76
CA THR A 143 -3.00 -16.45 -21.40
C THR A 143 -2.96 -16.34 -19.90
N THR A 144 -2.71 -17.45 -19.21
CA THR A 144 -2.59 -17.47 -17.76
C THR A 144 -1.32 -16.68 -17.43
N VAL A 145 -1.48 -15.37 -17.27
CA VAL A 145 -0.40 -14.46 -16.89
C VAL A 145 0.01 -14.89 -15.50
N ASP A 146 1.27 -15.31 -15.36
CA ASP A 146 1.87 -15.54 -14.06
C ASP A 146 1.66 -14.26 -13.22
N PRO A 147 0.98 -14.32 -12.08
CA PRO A 147 0.71 -13.13 -11.27
C PRO A 147 1.96 -12.56 -10.61
N ASN A 148 3.13 -13.21 -10.71
CA ASN A 148 4.37 -12.73 -10.12
C ASN A 148 5.60 -13.02 -11.02
N PRO A 149 5.68 -12.40 -12.21
CA PRO A 149 6.84 -12.57 -13.08
C PRO A 149 8.10 -12.00 -12.43
N ARG A 150 9.26 -12.51 -12.85
CA ARG A 150 10.55 -11.89 -12.50
C ARG A 150 10.66 -10.52 -13.17
N CYS A 151 11.32 -9.60 -12.47
CA CYS A 151 11.53 -8.23 -12.95
C CYS A 151 12.93 -7.75 -12.58
N GLY A 152 13.46 -6.82 -13.38
CA GLY A 152 14.63 -6.01 -13.06
C GLY A 152 14.24 -4.59 -12.60
N ASP A 153 13.15 -4.05 -13.14
CA ASP A 153 12.58 -2.75 -12.78
C ASP A 153 11.05 -2.77 -12.75
N VAL A 154 10.42 -1.70 -12.27
CA VAL A 154 8.96 -1.53 -12.23
C VAL A 154 8.32 -1.66 -13.61
N ASP A 155 9.01 -1.31 -14.68
CA ASP A 155 8.47 -1.41 -16.04
C ASP A 155 8.28 -2.84 -16.55
N ASP A 156 8.99 -3.80 -15.95
CA ASP A 156 8.86 -5.20 -16.32
C ASP A 156 7.54 -5.80 -15.81
N CYS A 157 6.91 -5.13 -14.83
CA CYS A 157 5.68 -5.61 -14.22
C CYS A 157 4.47 -5.34 -15.11
N PRO A 158 3.62 -6.37 -15.36
CA PRO A 158 2.56 -6.30 -16.37
C PRO A 158 1.35 -5.48 -15.94
N ASP A 159 1.31 -4.96 -14.72
CA ASP A 159 0.12 -4.37 -14.12
C ASP A 159 0.47 -3.14 -13.28
N ALA A 160 -0.36 -2.10 -13.39
CA ALA A 160 -0.18 -0.81 -12.71
C ALA A 160 -0.14 -0.92 -11.18
N GLY A 161 -0.86 -1.90 -10.61
CA GLY A 161 -0.90 -2.15 -9.17
C GLY A 161 0.34 -2.85 -8.63
N MET A 162 1.35 -3.10 -9.47
CA MET A 162 2.54 -3.89 -9.14
C MET A 162 3.83 -3.08 -9.21
N THR A 163 4.84 -3.58 -8.52
CA THR A 163 6.18 -3.03 -8.46
C THR A 163 7.23 -4.13 -8.38
N CYS A 164 8.45 -3.84 -8.82
CA CYS A 164 9.53 -4.81 -8.75
C CYS A 164 10.16 -4.82 -7.36
N PHE A 165 9.88 -5.85 -6.58
CA PHE A 165 10.41 -6.02 -5.23
C PHE A 165 11.19 -7.33 -5.13
N ARG A 166 12.49 -7.23 -4.81
CA ARG A 166 13.40 -8.39 -4.72
C ARG A 166 13.41 -9.26 -5.99
N GLY A 167 13.33 -8.62 -7.15
CA GLY A 167 13.35 -9.28 -8.47
C GLY A 167 12.05 -9.98 -8.85
N GLN A 168 10.96 -9.66 -8.18
CA GLN A 168 9.62 -10.24 -8.39
C GLN A 168 8.56 -9.14 -8.40
N CYS A 169 7.60 -9.23 -9.32
CA CYS A 169 6.49 -8.30 -9.39
C CYS A 169 5.48 -8.56 -8.28
N GLN A 170 5.37 -7.64 -7.33
CA GLN A 170 4.44 -7.73 -6.22
C GLN A 170 3.49 -6.55 -6.22
N CYS A 171 2.28 -6.77 -5.71
CA CYS A 171 1.31 -5.69 -5.56
C CYS A 171 1.81 -4.63 -4.57
N TRP A 172 1.54 -3.35 -4.83
CA TRP A 172 1.90 -2.25 -3.93
C TRP A 172 1.36 -2.45 -2.51
N SER A 173 0.20 -3.10 -2.38
CA SER A 173 -0.40 -3.45 -1.08
C SER A 173 0.46 -4.38 -0.23
N VAL A 174 1.34 -5.17 -0.84
CA VAL A 174 2.29 -6.05 -0.13
C VAL A 174 3.37 -5.23 0.58
N GLN A 175 3.76 -4.07 0.02
CA GLN A 175 4.69 -3.14 0.67
C GLN A 175 4.03 -2.27 1.75
N GLY A 176 2.73 -2.45 1.98
CA GLY A 176 1.95 -1.77 3.00
C GLY A 176 0.99 -0.71 2.44
N PHE A 177 0.04 -0.31 3.29
CA PHE A 177 -1.05 0.60 2.92
C PHE A 177 -0.55 1.95 2.41
N SER A 178 0.49 2.52 3.04
CA SER A 178 1.05 3.80 2.62
C SER A 178 1.59 3.78 1.20
N ALA A 179 2.27 2.70 0.80
CA ALA A 179 2.78 2.56 -0.57
C ALA A 179 1.61 2.49 -1.56
N ALA A 180 0.63 1.62 -1.31
CA ALA A 180 -0.57 1.53 -2.16
C ALA A 180 -1.30 2.89 -2.27
N GLN A 181 -1.44 3.64 -1.18
CA GLN A 181 -2.11 4.94 -1.19
C GLN A 181 -1.32 6.00 -1.98
N THR A 182 0.00 6.04 -1.81
CA THR A 182 0.89 6.93 -2.56
C THR A 182 0.78 6.73 -4.06
N TRP A 183 0.81 5.47 -4.50
CA TRP A 183 0.76 5.11 -5.91
C TRP A 183 -0.65 5.08 -6.48
N SER A 184 -1.67 5.20 -5.64
CA SER A 184 -3.07 5.25 -6.07
C SER A 184 -3.40 6.57 -6.76
N CYS A 185 -4.26 6.49 -7.78
CA CYS A 185 -4.68 7.63 -8.57
C CYS A 185 -6.15 7.55 -8.97
N SER A 186 -6.74 8.74 -9.13
CA SER A 186 -8.06 8.94 -9.73
C SER A 186 -7.98 9.28 -11.22
N ASP A 187 -6.87 9.88 -11.64
CA ASP A 187 -6.65 10.43 -12.98
C ASP A 187 -5.15 10.59 -13.27
N ASP A 188 -4.83 10.78 -14.56
CA ASP A 188 -3.46 10.87 -15.06
C ASP A 188 -2.70 12.09 -14.53
N ARG A 189 -3.39 13.20 -14.19
CA ARG A 189 -2.69 14.42 -13.73
C ARG A 189 -2.04 14.20 -12.38
N LYS A 190 -2.70 13.48 -11.47
CA LYS A 190 -2.11 13.12 -10.18
C LYS A 190 -0.83 12.29 -10.37
N CYS A 191 -0.86 11.32 -11.29
CA CYS A 191 0.32 10.52 -11.61
C CYS A 191 1.42 11.36 -12.22
N GLN A 192 1.11 12.22 -13.19
CA GLN A 192 2.10 13.05 -13.85
C GLN A 192 2.73 14.08 -12.89
N ALA A 193 1.97 14.58 -11.91
CA ALA A 193 2.46 15.49 -10.89
C ALA A 193 3.41 14.81 -9.88
N LEU A 194 3.07 13.59 -9.43
CA LEU A 194 3.87 12.86 -8.45
C LEU A 194 5.03 12.07 -9.08
N PHE A 195 4.81 11.57 -10.29
CA PHE A 195 5.68 10.64 -11.02
C PHE A 195 5.68 11.01 -12.52
N PRO A 196 6.52 11.96 -12.96
CA PRO A 196 6.60 12.35 -14.37
C PRO A 196 6.77 11.13 -15.30
N GLY A 197 5.99 11.09 -16.39
CA GLY A 197 5.95 9.96 -17.32
C GLY A 197 5.12 8.75 -16.86
N HIS A 198 4.22 8.93 -15.88
CA HIS A 198 3.27 7.92 -15.45
C HIS A 198 1.83 8.32 -15.76
N VAL A 199 0.99 7.32 -16.02
CA VAL A 199 -0.45 7.46 -16.25
C VAL A 199 -1.24 6.59 -15.28
N CYS A 200 -2.48 6.98 -15.03
CA CYS A 200 -3.36 6.30 -14.09
C CYS A 200 -4.06 5.13 -14.77
N ARG A 201 -3.85 3.92 -14.25
CA ARG A 201 -4.41 2.67 -14.80
C ARG A 201 -5.00 1.80 -13.70
N SER A 202 -6.12 1.14 -13.97
CA SER A 202 -6.68 0.17 -13.03
C SER A 202 -5.81 -1.07 -12.93
N SER A 203 -5.63 -1.59 -11.70
CA SER A 203 -4.97 -2.87 -11.49
C SER A 203 -5.93 -4.02 -11.78
N ARG A 204 -5.48 -4.99 -12.57
CA ARG A 204 -6.20 -6.22 -12.92
C ARG A 204 -5.68 -7.43 -12.17
N LEU A 205 -4.37 -7.47 -11.88
CA LEU A 205 -3.74 -8.61 -11.22
C LEU A 205 -3.83 -8.52 -9.68
N CYS A 206 -3.90 -7.32 -9.11
CA CYS A 206 -3.99 -7.13 -7.66
C CYS A 206 -5.44 -7.06 -7.21
N ARG A 207 -6.06 -8.24 -6.99
CA ARG A 207 -7.50 -8.38 -6.63
C ARG A 207 -7.95 -7.59 -5.41
N ASN A 208 -7.06 -7.32 -4.46
CA ASN A 208 -7.41 -6.51 -3.27
C ASN A 208 -7.52 -5.01 -3.59
N LEU A 209 -7.20 -4.60 -4.82
CA LEU A 209 -7.11 -3.22 -5.27
C LEU A 209 -7.95 -2.93 -6.53
N SER A 210 -8.54 -3.96 -7.14
CA SER A 210 -9.13 -3.89 -8.48
C SER A 210 -10.43 -3.07 -8.59
N ASP A 211 -11.08 -2.73 -7.48
CA ASP A 211 -12.44 -2.18 -7.49
C ASP A 211 -12.56 -0.71 -7.03
N SER A 212 -11.48 -0.04 -6.63
CA SER A 212 -11.61 1.25 -5.94
C SER A 212 -10.65 2.39 -6.34
N VAL A 213 -9.51 2.12 -6.97
CA VAL A 213 -8.55 3.18 -7.35
C VAL A 213 -7.61 2.69 -8.47
N GLY A 214 -7.23 3.59 -9.39
CA GLY A 214 -6.14 3.34 -10.32
C GLY A 214 -4.78 3.40 -9.62
N PHE A 215 -3.73 3.00 -10.32
CA PHE A 215 -2.34 3.13 -9.88
C PHE A 215 -1.51 3.79 -10.98
N CYS A 216 -0.50 4.56 -10.56
CA CYS A 216 0.42 5.21 -11.48
C CYS A 216 1.36 4.20 -12.11
N GLN A 217 1.21 3.98 -13.41
CA GLN A 217 2.04 3.08 -14.21
C GLN A 217 2.95 3.91 -15.14
N PRO A 218 4.25 3.58 -15.25
CA PRO A 218 5.13 4.21 -16.23
C PRO A 218 4.59 4.01 -17.64
N GLU A 219 4.56 5.05 -18.47
CA GLU A 219 4.08 4.95 -19.86
C GLU A 219 4.86 3.89 -20.66
N ARG A 220 6.17 3.78 -20.39
CA ARG A 220 7.08 2.78 -20.98
C ARG A 220 6.75 1.33 -20.63
N ALA A 221 6.00 1.10 -19.54
CA ALA A 221 5.59 -0.23 -19.08
C ALA A 221 4.31 -0.74 -19.78
N ILE A 222 3.61 0.14 -20.50
CA ILE A 222 2.33 -0.18 -21.13
C ILE A 222 2.61 -0.95 -22.43
N LYS A 223 2.35 -2.25 -22.41
CA LYS A 223 2.42 -3.12 -23.59
C LYS A 223 1.03 -3.13 -24.24
N GLU A 224 0.92 -2.53 -25.43
CA GLU A 224 -0.29 -2.56 -26.27
C GLU A 224 -0.58 -3.97 -26.84
#